data_AF-A0A4S2D2Y4-F1
#
_entry.id   AF-A0A4S2D2Y4-F1
#
_cell.length_a   1.000
_cell.length_b   1.000
_cell.length_c   1.000
_cell.angle_alpha   90.00
_cell.angle_beta   90.00
_cell.angle_gamma   90.00
#
_symmetry.space_group_name_H-M   'P 1'
#
loop_
_entity.id
_entity.type
_entity.pdbx_description
1 polymer ?
#
loop_
_entity_poly.entity_id
_entity_poly.type
_entity_poly.pdbx_seq_one_letter_code
_entity_poly.pdbx_strand_id
1 'polypeptide(L)'
;MADIVNSAKRSKMMSGIRRENTGPEWQVRRYLHAQGFRYSLHRRDLPGRPDITLSGYRSVVFVHGCFWHAHRACKYAKLPGTRADFWREKLEGNRARDERHVQQLLEGGWRVAVVWECALKGAAASTLAELSGFLRSGHVYAEFAMNHLPKIE
;
A
#
# COMPACT_ATOMS: atom_id res chain seq x y z
N MET A 1 -6.39 19.19 19.81
CA MET A 1 -4.94 19.42 20.00
C MET A 1 -4.47 20.33 18.87
N ALA A 2 -3.86 21.47 19.19
CA ALA A 2 -3.32 22.37 18.17
C ALA A 2 -2.20 21.70 17.37
N ASP A 3 -2.03 22.16 16.14
CA ASP A 3 -1.00 21.69 15.24
C ASP A 3 0.42 21.91 15.82
N ILE A 4 1.26 20.86 15.81
CA ILE A 4 2.63 20.91 16.37
C ILE A 4 3.53 21.83 15.52
N VAL A 5 3.16 22.08 14.25
CA VAL A 5 3.91 22.93 13.31
C VAL A 5 3.04 24.06 12.80
N ASN A 6 3.66 25.20 12.49
CA ASN A 6 2.94 26.33 11.89
C ASN A 6 2.46 26.02 10.46
N SER A 7 1.50 26.82 9.97
CA SER A 7 0.85 26.60 8.67
C SER A 7 1.85 26.54 7.49
N ALA A 8 2.85 27.42 7.47
CA ALA A 8 3.86 27.45 6.40
C ALA A 8 4.72 26.17 6.39
N LYS A 9 5.16 25.71 7.57
CA LYS A 9 5.90 24.45 7.73
C LYS A 9 5.02 23.25 7.33
N ARG A 10 3.75 23.21 7.73
CA ARG A 10 2.81 22.17 7.31
C ARG A 10 2.65 22.14 5.79
N SER A 11 2.42 23.30 5.18
CA SER A 11 2.27 23.41 3.72
C SER A 11 3.50 22.84 3.00
N LYS A 12 4.71 23.20 3.45
CA LYS A 12 5.98 22.65 2.92
C LYS A 12 6.13 21.14 3.14
N MET A 13 5.73 20.63 4.30
CA MET A 13 5.74 19.18 4.57
C MET A 13 4.78 18.46 3.62
N MET A 14 3.55 18.96 3.48
CA MET A 14 2.52 18.38 2.62
C MET A 14 2.92 18.40 1.14
N SER A 15 3.59 19.46 0.66
CA SER A 15 4.10 19.54 -0.72
C SER A 15 5.24 18.57 -0.99
N GLY A 16 5.97 18.14 0.05
CA GLY A 16 7.06 17.16 -0.08
C GLY A 16 6.58 15.70 -0.15
N ILE A 17 5.29 15.45 0.08
CA ILE A 17 4.73 14.08 0.08
C ILE A 17 4.58 13.62 -1.36
N ARG A 18 5.44 12.66 -1.75
CA ARG A 18 5.43 12.05 -3.08
C ARG A 18 4.29 11.05 -3.19
N ARG A 19 3.68 11.00 -4.37
CA ARG A 19 2.60 10.05 -4.70
C ARG A 19 3.12 8.69 -5.18
N GLU A 20 4.38 8.62 -5.61
CA GLU A 20 5.01 7.44 -6.19
C GLU A 20 6.51 7.46 -5.86
N ASN A 21 7.18 6.31 -6.02
CA ASN A 21 8.58 6.10 -5.70
C ASN A 21 8.92 6.42 -4.24
N THR A 22 8.01 6.05 -3.32
CA THR A 22 8.21 6.20 -1.88
C THR A 22 9.24 5.19 -1.35
N GLY A 23 9.77 5.43 -0.14
CA GLY A 23 10.71 4.50 0.50
C GLY A 23 10.20 3.05 0.60
N PRO A 24 8.94 2.82 1.05
CA PRO A 24 8.30 1.51 1.04
C PRO A 24 8.28 0.84 -0.34
N GLU A 25 7.90 1.57 -1.40
CA GLU A 25 7.88 1.03 -2.77
C GLU A 25 9.29 0.61 -3.21
N TRP A 26 10.30 1.43 -2.94
CA TRP A 26 11.69 1.12 -3.26
C TRP A 26 12.17 -0.15 -2.57
N GLN A 27 11.79 -0.37 -1.32
CA GLN A 27 12.16 -1.56 -0.56
C GLN A 27 11.59 -2.84 -1.19
N VAL A 28 10.30 -2.83 -1.53
CA VAL A 28 9.64 -3.96 -2.21
C VAL A 28 10.26 -4.21 -3.58
N ARG A 29 10.46 -3.16 -4.37
CA ARG A 29 11.06 -3.24 -5.73
C ARG A 29 12.44 -3.86 -5.70
N ARG A 30 13.33 -3.38 -4.83
CA ARG A 30 14.70 -3.89 -4.70
C ARG A 30 14.70 -5.37 -4.34
N TYR A 31 13.85 -5.76 -3.41
CA TYR A 31 13.72 -7.15 -3.00
C TYR A 31 13.22 -8.05 -4.14
N LEU A 32 12.11 -7.68 -4.79
CA LEU A 32 11.54 -8.47 -5.88
C LEU A 32 12.53 -8.60 -7.06
N HIS A 33 13.23 -7.53 -7.40
CA HIS A 33 14.28 -7.58 -8.42
C HIS A 33 15.42 -8.52 -8.04
N ALA A 34 15.90 -8.48 -6.78
CA ALA A 34 16.93 -9.39 -6.30
C ALA A 34 16.48 -10.86 -6.30
N GLN A 35 15.19 -11.12 -6.17
CA GLN A 35 14.59 -12.47 -6.26
C GLN A 35 14.29 -12.92 -7.69
N GLY A 36 14.68 -12.12 -8.70
CA GLY A 36 14.53 -12.46 -10.13
C GLY A 36 13.16 -12.15 -10.73
N PHE A 37 12.25 -11.50 -9.98
CA PHE A 37 10.96 -11.10 -10.53
C PHE A 37 11.11 -9.97 -11.54
N ARG A 38 10.40 -10.09 -12.66
CA ARG A 38 10.24 -9.02 -13.65
C ARG A 38 8.89 -8.36 -13.45
N TYR A 39 8.88 -7.03 -13.44
CA TYR A 39 7.68 -6.25 -13.18
C TYR A 39 7.66 -4.96 -13.98
N SER A 40 6.45 -4.44 -14.20
CA SER A 40 6.20 -3.07 -14.65
C SER A 40 5.72 -2.23 -13.47
N LEU A 41 5.95 -0.92 -13.53
CA LEU A 41 5.54 0.01 -12.48
C LEU A 41 4.36 0.85 -12.94
N HIS A 42 3.45 1.14 -12.02
CA HIS A 42 2.39 2.15 -12.16
C HIS A 42 1.57 2.04 -13.47
N ARG A 43 1.18 0.81 -13.84
CA ARG A 43 0.35 0.50 -15.03
C ARG A 43 -0.95 1.28 -15.00
N ARG A 44 -1.14 2.20 -15.96
CA ARG A 44 -2.28 3.13 -16.02
C ARG A 44 -3.56 2.51 -16.58
N ASP A 45 -3.41 1.39 -17.28
CA ASP A 45 -4.47 0.60 -17.87
C ASP A 45 -5.18 -0.32 -16.85
N LEU A 46 -4.66 -0.42 -15.62
CA LEU A 46 -5.22 -1.25 -14.56
C LEU A 46 -5.94 -0.40 -13.49
N PRO A 47 -7.04 -0.92 -12.91
CA PRO A 47 -7.72 -0.27 -11.79
C PRO A 47 -6.76 0.08 -10.66
N GLY A 48 -6.88 1.29 -10.12
CA GLY A 48 -6.05 1.75 -9.01
C GLY A 48 -4.59 2.04 -9.33
N ARG A 49 -4.14 1.87 -10.58
CA ARG A 49 -2.76 2.09 -11.02
C ARG A 49 -1.74 1.42 -10.07
N PRO A 50 -1.70 0.07 -10.03
CA PRO A 50 -0.88 -0.66 -9.06
C PRO A 50 0.58 -0.25 -9.10
N ASP A 51 1.23 -0.20 -7.93
CA ASP A 51 2.63 0.21 -7.81
C ASP A 51 3.54 -0.73 -8.60
N ILE A 52 3.27 -2.04 -8.50
CA ILE A 52 4.03 -3.09 -9.17
C ILE A 52 3.05 -4.05 -9.85
N THR A 53 3.32 -4.39 -11.10
CA THR A 53 2.56 -5.37 -11.89
C THR A 53 3.49 -6.46 -12.39
N LEU A 54 3.17 -7.71 -12.07
CA LEU A 54 3.90 -8.90 -12.49
C LEU A 54 3.06 -9.70 -13.49
N SER A 55 3.10 -9.29 -14.77
CA SER A 55 2.25 -9.88 -15.81
C SER A 55 2.44 -11.39 -15.96
N GLY A 56 3.68 -11.90 -15.82
CA GLY A 56 3.96 -13.33 -15.91
C GLY A 56 3.36 -14.17 -14.78
N TYR A 57 2.99 -13.53 -13.66
CA TYR A 57 2.35 -14.17 -12.50
C TYR A 57 0.86 -13.83 -12.40
N ARG A 58 0.35 -12.99 -13.32
CA ARG A 58 -0.98 -12.38 -13.26
C ARG A 58 -1.26 -11.74 -11.89
N SER A 59 -0.25 -11.08 -11.33
CA SER A 59 -0.32 -10.49 -9.99
C SER A 59 0.00 -9.00 -9.99
N VAL A 60 -0.65 -8.25 -9.10
CA VAL A 60 -0.37 -6.84 -8.82
C VAL A 60 -0.04 -6.66 -7.34
N VAL A 61 0.81 -5.69 -7.03
CA VAL A 61 1.17 -5.33 -5.66
C VAL A 61 0.88 -3.84 -5.46
N PHE A 62 0.09 -3.55 -4.44
CA PHE A 62 -0.11 -2.21 -3.90
C PHE A 62 0.75 -2.01 -2.66
N VAL A 63 1.46 -0.91 -2.58
CA VAL A 63 2.28 -0.53 -1.43
C VAL A 63 1.61 0.65 -0.73
N HIS A 64 0.76 0.34 0.24
CA HIS A 64 -0.09 1.34 0.89
C HIS A 64 0.61 2.00 2.08
N GLY A 65 0.69 3.34 2.02
CA GLY A 65 0.97 4.16 3.19
C GLY A 65 -0.17 4.05 4.20
N CYS A 66 0.13 3.69 5.46
CA CYS A 66 -0.90 3.39 6.46
C CYS A 66 -1.86 4.56 6.70
N PHE A 67 -1.34 5.79 6.69
CA PHE A 67 -2.15 6.99 6.89
C PHE A 67 -3.12 7.23 5.72
N TRP A 68 -2.62 7.23 4.47
CA TRP A 68 -3.38 7.66 3.30
C TRP A 68 -4.49 6.70 2.88
N HIS A 69 -4.32 5.42 3.16
CA HIS A 69 -5.28 4.36 2.86
C HIS A 69 -6.05 3.89 4.10
N ALA A 70 -6.00 4.65 5.20
CA ALA A 70 -6.80 4.42 6.40
C ALA A 70 -6.64 3.01 7.02
N HIS A 71 -5.39 2.59 7.24
CA HIS A 71 -5.11 1.28 7.84
C HIS A 71 -5.73 1.17 9.24
N ARG A 72 -6.62 0.18 9.45
CA ARG A 72 -7.28 -0.04 10.74
C ARG A 72 -6.30 -0.55 11.79
N ALA A 73 -6.54 -0.17 13.06
CA ALA A 73 -5.74 -0.61 14.22
C ALA A 73 -4.21 -0.41 14.05
N CYS A 74 -3.79 0.57 13.26
CA CYS A 74 -2.39 0.85 12.97
C CYS A 74 -1.94 2.14 13.65
N LYS A 75 -0.83 2.08 14.41
CA LYS A 75 -0.25 3.24 15.08
C LYS A 75 0.22 4.35 14.13
N TYR A 76 0.43 4.02 12.84
CA TYR A 76 0.85 4.96 11.80
C TYR A 76 -0.32 5.60 11.04
N ALA A 77 -1.56 5.21 11.32
CA ALA A 77 -2.78 5.72 10.68
C ALA A 77 -3.60 6.62 11.63
N LYS A 78 -2.93 7.42 12.47
CA LYS A 78 -3.62 8.30 13.41
C LYS A 78 -4.23 9.51 12.70
N LEU A 79 -5.51 9.76 12.98
CA LEU A 79 -6.21 10.96 12.52
C LEU A 79 -5.58 12.22 13.12
N PRO A 80 -5.32 13.26 12.32
CA PRO A 80 -4.86 14.54 12.85
C PRO A 80 -5.95 15.17 13.71
N GLY A 81 -5.57 15.77 14.84
CA GLY A 81 -6.50 16.50 15.71
C GLY A 81 -7.08 17.77 15.08
N THR A 82 -6.49 18.26 14.00
CA THR A 82 -6.93 19.44 13.24
C THR A 82 -7.69 19.00 11.99
N ARG A 83 -8.87 19.58 11.74
CA ARG A 83 -9.76 19.23 10.61
C ARG A 83 -10.13 17.75 10.57
N ALA A 84 -10.47 17.17 11.72
CA ALA A 84 -10.72 15.75 11.88
C ALA A 84 -11.81 15.23 10.93
N ASP A 85 -12.91 15.96 10.74
CA ASP A 85 -14.02 15.53 9.87
C ASP A 85 -13.59 15.48 8.41
N PHE A 86 -12.89 16.51 7.93
CA PHE A 86 -12.30 16.52 6.58
C PHE A 86 -11.35 15.33 6.36
N TRP A 87 -10.49 15.03 7.33
CA TRP A 87 -9.57 13.90 7.22
C TRP A 87 -10.31 12.56 7.25
N ARG A 88 -11.32 12.41 8.10
CA ARG A 88 -12.15 11.21 8.18
C ARG A 88 -12.82 10.92 6.84
N GLU A 89 -13.57 11.88 6.30
CA GLU A 89 -14.27 11.75 5.02
C GLU A 89 -13.30 11.43 3.87
N LYS A 90 -12.16 12.13 3.82
CA LYS A 90 -11.13 11.90 2.80
C LYS A 90 -10.54 10.48 2.87
N LEU A 91 -10.20 10.02 4.07
CA LEU A 91 -9.57 8.71 4.28
C LEU A 91 -10.56 7.57 4.03
N GLU A 92 -11.83 7.73 4.43
CA GLU A 92 -12.90 6.79 4.10
C GLU A 92 -13.15 6.71 2.58
N GLY A 93 -13.17 7.86 1.90
CA GLY A 93 -13.31 7.91 0.44
C GLY A 93 -12.14 7.24 -0.30
N ASN A 94 -10.90 7.37 0.20
CA ASN A 94 -9.75 6.66 -0.34
C ASN A 94 -9.91 5.15 -0.16
N ARG A 95 -10.21 4.70 1.05
CA ARG A 95 -10.40 3.28 1.36
C ARG A 95 -11.49 2.64 0.49
N ALA A 96 -12.65 3.28 0.37
CA ALA A 96 -13.76 2.77 -0.47
C ALA A 96 -13.37 2.72 -1.95
N ARG A 97 -12.44 3.57 -2.40
CA ARG A 97 -11.88 3.50 -3.75
C ARG A 97 -10.91 2.33 -3.89
N ASP A 98 -10.03 2.12 -2.90
CA ASP A 98 -9.08 1.02 -2.90
C ASP A 98 -9.80 -0.33 -2.92
N GLU A 99 -10.82 -0.51 -2.07
CA GLU A 99 -11.67 -1.71 -2.04
C GLU A 99 -12.29 -1.99 -3.43
N ARG A 100 -12.84 -0.97 -4.10
CA ARG A 100 -13.38 -1.12 -5.46
C ARG A 100 -12.33 -1.52 -6.50
N HIS A 101 -11.14 -0.93 -6.44
CA HIS A 101 -10.06 -1.28 -7.37
C HIS A 101 -9.60 -2.72 -7.17
N VAL A 102 -9.46 -3.17 -5.92
CA VAL A 102 -9.11 -4.56 -5.58
C VAL A 102 -10.14 -5.52 -6.19
N GLN A 103 -11.44 -5.25 -5.99
CA GLN A 103 -12.50 -6.09 -6.56
C GLN A 103 -12.45 -6.13 -8.09
N GLN A 104 -12.31 -4.98 -8.77
CA GLN A 104 -12.20 -4.93 -10.23
C GLN A 104 -10.99 -5.70 -10.77
N LEU A 105 -9.87 -5.70 -10.04
CA LEU A 105 -8.69 -6.47 -10.39
C LEU A 105 -8.93 -7.97 -10.23
N LEU A 106 -9.51 -8.39 -9.11
CA LEU A 106 -9.85 -9.79 -8.84
C LEU A 106 -10.85 -10.34 -9.88
N GLU A 107 -11.92 -9.58 -10.17
CA GLU A 107 -12.90 -9.91 -11.22
C GLU A 107 -12.26 -9.95 -12.62
N GLY A 108 -11.26 -9.09 -12.87
CA GLY A 108 -10.43 -9.10 -14.07
C GLY A 108 -9.42 -10.26 -14.12
N GLY A 109 -9.48 -11.18 -13.17
CA GLY A 109 -8.59 -12.34 -13.06
C GLY A 109 -7.16 -11.98 -12.68
N TRP A 110 -6.94 -10.84 -12.02
CA TRP A 110 -5.66 -10.48 -11.42
C TRP A 110 -5.62 -10.90 -9.96
N ARG A 111 -4.46 -11.37 -9.52
CA ARG A 111 -4.17 -11.64 -8.12
C ARG A 111 -3.65 -10.38 -7.46
N VAL A 112 -4.06 -10.09 -6.24
CA VAL A 112 -3.78 -8.81 -5.58
C VAL A 112 -3.04 -9.01 -4.27
N ALA A 113 -1.88 -8.37 -4.13
CA ALA A 113 -1.17 -8.25 -2.87
C ALA A 113 -1.22 -6.79 -2.37
N VAL A 114 -1.60 -6.58 -1.11
CA VAL A 114 -1.55 -5.28 -0.44
C VAL A 114 -0.47 -5.33 0.64
N VAL A 115 0.58 -4.54 0.46
CA VAL A 115 1.69 -4.43 1.41
C VAL A 115 1.60 -3.09 2.13
N TRP A 116 1.28 -3.14 3.42
CA TRP A 116 1.21 -1.93 4.23
C TRP A 116 2.60 -1.44 4.67
N GLU A 117 2.82 -0.13 4.64
CA GLU A 117 4.07 0.51 5.08
C GLU A 117 4.50 0.05 6.49
N CYS A 118 3.56 -0.19 7.40
CA CYS A 118 3.87 -0.65 8.75
C CYS A 118 4.55 -2.02 8.79
N ALA A 119 4.19 -2.93 7.87
CA ALA A 119 4.78 -4.27 7.80
C ALA A 119 6.25 -4.17 7.41
N LEU A 120 6.57 -3.24 6.50
CA LEU A 120 7.93 -2.94 6.05
C LEU A 120 8.76 -2.20 7.10
N LYS A 121 8.15 -1.44 8.01
CA LYS A 121 8.88 -0.79 9.12
C LYS A 121 9.16 -1.72 10.30
N GLY A 122 8.29 -2.70 10.56
CA GLY A 122 8.41 -3.59 11.71
C GLY A 122 9.14 -4.90 11.41
N ALA A 123 8.79 -5.57 10.31
CA ALA A 123 9.24 -6.91 9.97
C ALA A 123 9.42 -7.07 8.45
N ALA A 124 10.28 -6.23 7.88
CA ALA A 124 10.47 -6.16 6.43
C ALA A 124 10.86 -7.50 5.81
N ALA A 125 11.83 -8.20 6.39
CA ALA A 125 12.38 -9.42 5.80
C ALA A 125 11.33 -10.54 5.69
N SER A 126 10.55 -10.77 6.76
CA SER A 126 9.48 -11.77 6.75
C SER A 126 8.36 -11.37 5.79
N THR A 127 7.91 -10.12 5.84
CA THR A 127 6.87 -9.59 4.94
C THR A 127 7.25 -9.78 3.47
N LEU A 128 8.50 -9.48 3.12
CA LEU A 128 9.01 -9.62 1.76
C LEU A 128 9.13 -11.09 1.34
N ALA A 129 9.56 -11.96 2.25
CA ALA A 129 9.60 -13.40 2.00
C ALA A 129 8.20 -13.97 1.72
N GLU A 130 7.22 -13.63 2.57
CA GLU A 130 5.83 -14.05 2.39
C GLU A 130 5.22 -13.49 1.10
N LEU A 131 5.51 -12.24 0.74
CA LEU A 131 5.12 -11.67 -0.55
C LEU A 131 5.67 -12.48 -1.72
N SER A 132 6.94 -12.88 -1.68
CA SER A 132 7.50 -13.73 -2.75
C SER A 132 6.85 -15.12 -2.78
N GLY A 133 6.48 -15.66 -1.62
CA GLY A 133 5.73 -16.91 -1.49
C GLY A 133 4.35 -16.80 -2.12
N PHE A 134 3.61 -15.73 -1.81
CA PHE A 134 2.34 -15.41 -2.46
C PHE A 134 2.51 -15.37 -3.97
N LEU A 135 3.46 -14.61 -4.51
CA LEU A 135 3.64 -14.48 -5.95
C LEU A 135 3.89 -15.84 -6.64
N ARG A 136 4.59 -16.76 -5.99
CA ARG A 136 4.86 -18.12 -6.48
C ARG A 136 3.72 -19.12 -6.22
N SER A 137 2.74 -18.76 -5.39
CA SER A 137 1.58 -19.59 -5.06
C SER A 137 0.40 -19.40 -6.03
N GLY A 138 -0.71 -20.10 -5.78
CA GLY A 138 -2.00 -19.93 -6.47
C GLY A 138 -2.99 -19.00 -5.77
N HIS A 139 -2.65 -18.40 -4.63
CA HIS A 139 -3.57 -17.55 -3.85
C HIS A 139 -3.97 -16.29 -4.61
N VAL A 140 -5.23 -15.89 -4.51
CA VAL A 140 -5.78 -14.79 -5.31
C VAL A 140 -5.62 -13.44 -4.61
N TYR A 141 -5.61 -13.45 -3.27
CA TYR A 141 -5.46 -12.24 -2.48
C TYR A 141 -4.50 -12.42 -1.30
N ALA A 142 -3.70 -11.40 -1.02
CA ALA A 142 -2.89 -11.34 0.19
C ALA A 142 -2.81 -9.91 0.76
N GLU A 143 -2.94 -9.78 2.09
CA GLU A 143 -2.72 -8.52 2.81
C GLU A 143 -1.63 -8.68 3.87
N PHE A 144 -0.60 -7.84 3.81
CA PHE A 144 0.55 -7.86 4.71
C PHE A 144 0.58 -6.63 5.63
N ALA A 145 0.38 -6.84 6.93
CA ALA A 145 0.29 -5.80 7.95
C ALA A 145 1.04 -6.18 9.24
N MET A 146 1.53 -5.19 10.01
CA MET A 146 2.35 -5.44 11.21
C MET A 146 1.55 -6.07 12.38
N ASN A 147 0.22 -5.92 12.40
CA ASN A 147 -0.65 -6.31 13.51
C ASN A 147 -1.63 -7.44 13.15
N HIS A 148 -1.49 -8.06 11.98
CA HIS A 148 -2.33 -9.16 11.54
C HIS A 148 -1.46 -10.23 10.91
N LEU A 149 -1.78 -11.50 11.18
CA LEU A 149 -1.30 -12.59 10.33
C LEU A 149 -1.69 -12.27 8.88
N PRO A 150 -0.80 -12.52 7.91
CA PRO A 150 -1.12 -12.27 6.51
C PRO A 150 -2.42 -12.98 6.17
N LYS A 151 -3.42 -12.22 5.72
CA LYS A 151 -4.68 -12.80 5.24
C LYS A 151 -4.43 -13.23 3.81
N ILE A 152 -4.36 -14.54 3.60
CA ILE A 152 -4.13 -15.15 2.29
C ILE A 152 -5.37 -15.97 1.95
N GLU A 153 -6.02 -15.63 0.84
CA GLU A 153 -7.22 -16.28 0.32
C GLU A 153 -6.94 -16.83 -1.09
#